data_AF-A0A7W4NMI1-F1
#
_entry.id   AF-A0A7W4NMI1-F1
#
_cell.length_a   1.000
_cell.length_b   1.000
_cell.length_c   1.000
_cell.angle_alpha   90.00
_cell.angle_beta   90.00
_cell.angle_gamma   90.00
#
_symmetry.space_group_name_H-M   'P 1'
#
loop_
_entity.id
_entity.type
_entity.pdbx_description
1 polymer ?
#
loop_
_entity_poly.entity_id
_entity_poly.type
_entity_poly.pdbx_seq_one_letter_code
_entity_poly.pdbx_strand_id
1 'polypeptide(L)' 'MFGQIDPPQRLLMGPGPVNVHPRVLRAMAADMLGQFDPEMTGYMNQTMALYRQVFMTENRWTFLV' A
#
# COMPACT_ATOMS: atom_id res chain seq x y z
N MET A 1 20.68 13.92 -20.71
CA MET A 1 20.59 12.66 -19.93
C MET A 1 20.11 13.04 -18.55
N PHE A 2 19.00 12.49 -18.07
CA PHE A 2 18.45 12.81 -16.75
C PHE A 2 19.12 11.95 -15.67
N GLY A 3 19.31 12.50 -14.47
CA GLY A 3 19.89 11.78 -13.33
C GLY A 3 18.88 10.82 -12.66
N GLN A 4 19.39 9.97 -11.76
CA GLN A 4 18.54 9.11 -10.94
C GLN A 4 17.64 9.95 -10.02
N ILE A 5 16.44 9.46 -9.74
CA ILE A 5 15.52 10.08 -8.78
C ILE A 5 16.11 9.92 -7.37
N ASP A 6 16.58 11.04 -6.80
CA ASP A 6 17.14 11.12 -5.45
C ASP A 6 16.66 12.40 -4.75
N PRO A 7 15.43 12.42 -4.22
CA PRO A 7 14.89 13.59 -3.54
C PRO A 7 15.53 13.78 -2.15
N PRO A 8 15.74 15.04 -1.70
CA PRO A 8 16.28 15.31 -0.37
C PRO A 8 15.32 14.80 0.72
N GLN A 9 15.88 14.29 1.81
CA GLN A 9 15.10 13.88 2.98
C GLN A 9 14.40 15.09 3.60
N ARG A 10 13.09 14.95 3.86
CA ARG A 10 12.26 15.99 4.48
C ARG A 10 11.41 15.38 5.58
N LEU A 11 11.27 16.10 6.68
CA LEU A 11 10.26 15.80 7.69
C LEU A 11 8.99 16.60 7.36
N LEU A 12 7.97 15.92 6.86
CA LEU A 12 6.72 16.51 6.39
C LEU A 12 5.69 16.54 7.53
N MET A 13 5.57 17.71 8.18
CA MET A 13 4.66 17.94 9.32
C MET A 13 3.43 18.80 8.95
N GLY A 14 3.14 18.94 7.64
CA GLY A 14 1.97 19.66 7.14
C GLY A 14 0.69 18.83 7.19
N PRO A 15 -0.44 19.35 6.67
CA PRO A 15 -1.74 18.67 6.69
C PRO A 15 -1.83 17.44 5.78
N GLY A 16 -0.80 17.17 4.98
CA GLY A 16 -0.75 16.06 4.03
C GLY A 16 -0.31 16.52 2.64
N PRO A 17 0.44 15.69 1.88
CA PRO A 17 0.95 14.37 2.24
C PRO A 17 2.05 14.41 3.32
N VAL A 18 2.26 13.30 4.01
CA VAL A 18 3.27 13.13 5.07
C VAL A 18 4.27 12.03 4.71
N ASN A 19 5.33 11.89 5.51
CA ASN A 19 6.30 10.81 5.33
C ASN A 19 5.62 9.43 5.39
N VAL A 20 5.88 8.60 4.38
CA VAL A 20 5.41 7.21 4.33
C VAL A 20 6.27 6.35 5.26
N HIS A 21 5.63 5.43 6.00
CA HIS A 21 6.37 4.50 6.85
C HIS A 21 7.34 3.62 6.02
N PRO A 22 8.60 3.41 6.43
CA PRO A 22 9.61 2.68 5.62
C PRO A 22 9.19 1.28 5.14
N ARG A 23 8.37 0.58 5.93
CA ARG A 23 7.79 -0.73 5.55
C ARG A 23 6.90 -0.67 4.30
N VAL A 24 6.16 0.41 4.11
CA VAL A 24 5.29 0.60 2.94
C VAL A 24 6.12 0.87 1.69
N LEU A 25 7.16 1.71 1.80
CA LEU A 25 8.11 1.95 0.70
C LEU A 25 8.79 0.65 0.25
N ARG A 26 9.20 -0.19 1.21
CA ARG A 26 9.79 -1.50 0.90
C ARG A 26 8.80 -2.45 0.21
N ALA A 27 7.54 -2.46 0.64
CA ALA A 27 6.51 -3.29 0.02
C ALA A 27 6.20 -2.86 -1.42
N MET A 28 6.20 -1.55 -1.71
CA MET A 28 5.99 -1.03 -3.07
C MET A 28 7.12 -1.36 -4.06
N ALA A 29 8.31 -1.70 -3.56
CA ALA A 29 9.45 -2.11 -4.37
C ALA A 29 9.49 -3.63 -4.65
N ALA A 30 8.49 -4.39 -4.19
CA ALA A 30 8.40 -5.83 -4.45
C ALA A 30 8.05 -6.12 -5.92
N ASP A 31 8.43 -7.32 -6.37
CA ASP A 31 8.13 -7.78 -7.73
C ASP A 31 6.62 -7.91 -7.97
N MET A 32 6.23 -7.76 -9.23
CA MET A 32 4.83 -7.85 -9.63
C MET A 32 4.37 -9.31 -9.69
N LEU A 33 3.11 -9.54 -9.32
CA LEU A 33 2.40 -10.79 -9.53
C LEU A 33 1.41 -10.66 -10.69
N GLY A 34 1.04 -11.79 -11.29
CA GLY A 34 -0.04 -11.83 -12.26
C GLY A 34 -1.39 -11.45 -11.63
N GLN A 35 -2.29 -10.85 -12.42
CA GLN A 35 -3.58 -10.35 -11.92
C GLN A 35 -4.43 -11.45 -11.24
N PHE A 36 -4.38 -12.68 -11.75
CA PHE A 36 -5.13 -13.83 -11.23
C PHE A 36 -4.22 -14.85 -10.53
N ASP A 37 -3.01 -14.44 -10.14
CA ASP A 37 -2.12 -15.29 -9.36
C ASP A 37 -2.79 -15.67 -8.02
N PRO A 38 -2.72 -16.95 -7.58
CA PRO A 38 -3.27 -17.36 -6.30
C PRO A 38 -2.76 -16.52 -5.12
N GLU A 39 -1.50 -16.10 -5.15
CA GLU A 39 -0.90 -15.26 -4.12
C GLU A 39 -1.49 -13.83 -4.16
N MET A 40 -1.69 -13.26 -5.35
CA MET A 40 -2.35 -11.96 -5.52
C MET A 40 -3.78 -11.99 -4.98
N THR A 41 -4.57 -13.01 -5.33
CA THR A 41 -5.94 -13.16 -4.79
C THR A 41 -5.94 -13.40 -3.27
N GLY A 42 -4.91 -14.06 -2.74
CA GLY A 42 -4.64 -14.18 -1.31
C GLY A 42 -4.44 -12.82 -0.64
N TYR A 43 -3.59 -11.95 -1.20
CA TYR A 43 -3.38 -10.59 -0.70
C TYR A 43 -4.64 -9.73 -0.78
N MET A 44 -5.46 -9.88 -1.82
CA MET A 44 -6.76 -9.20 -1.91
C MET A 44 -7.68 -9.59 -0.74
N ASN A 45 -7.77 -10.88 -0.41
CA ASN A 45 -8.57 -11.37 0.72
C ASN A 45 -8.06 -10.84 2.07
N GLN A 46 -6.75 -10.82 2.27
CA GLN A 46 -6.12 -10.25 3.47
C GLN A 46 -6.39 -8.75 3.58
N THR A 47 -6.29 -8.02 2.48
CA THR A 47 -6.57 -6.58 2.42
C THR A 47 -8.02 -6.29 2.84
N MET A 48 -9.00 -7.03 2.30
CA MET A 48 -10.40 -6.88 2.74
C MET A 48 -10.57 -7.12 4.26
N ALA A 49 -9.86 -8.11 4.81
CA ALA A 49 -9.92 -8.39 6.26
C ALA A 49 -9.29 -7.28 7.12
N LEU A 50 -8.17 -6.70 6.67
CA LEU A 50 -7.52 -5.58 7.36
C LEU A 50 -8.42 -4.34 7.35
N TYR A 51 -9.03 -4.00 6.21
CA TYR A 51 -9.89 -2.82 6.11
C TYR A 51 -11.19 -2.95 6.90
N ARG A 52 -11.73 -4.16 7.10
CA ARG A 52 -12.86 -4.36 8.03
C ARG A 52 -12.55 -3.90 9.45
N GLN A 53 -11.31 -4.07 9.90
CA GLN A 53 -10.87 -3.59 11.22
C GLN A 53 -10.73 -2.07 11.25
N VAL A 54 -10.23 -1.46 10.16
CA VAL A 54 -10.08 -0.01 10.06
C VAL A 54 -11.43 0.70 10.03
N PHE A 55 -12.37 0.19 9.23
CA PHE A 55 -13.71 0.77 9.07
C PHE A 55 -14.72 0.29 10.10
N MET A 56 -14.34 -0.64 10.98
CA MET A 56 -15.23 -1.24 11.99
C MET A 56 -16.52 -1.80 11.36
N THR A 57 -16.36 -2.60 10.30
CA THR A 57 -17.48 -3.18 9.53
C THR A 57 -17.32 -4.68 9.34
N GLU A 58 -18.44 -5.38 9.24
CA GLU A 58 -18.48 -6.83 8.98
C GLU A 58 -18.70 -7.17 7.50
N ASN A 59 -18.81 -6.16 6.62
CA ASN A 59 -19.03 -6.41 5.20
C ASN A 59 -17.88 -7.25 4.60
N ARG A 60 -18.21 -8.48 4.19
CA ARG A 60 -17.24 -9.40 3.58
C ARG A 60 -16.54 -8.76 2.38
N TRP A 61 -17.30 -8.03 1.56
CA TRP A 61 -16.87 -7.39 0.32
C TRP A 61 -16.40 -5.94 0.56
N THR A 62 -15.42 -5.78 1.46
CA THR A 62 -14.77 -4.49 1.73
C THR A 62 -13.65 -4.26 0.71
N PHE A 63 -14.04 -4.01 -0.54
CA PHE A 63 -13.10 -3.77 -1.63
C PHE A 63 -12.51 -2.37 -1.58
N LEU A 64 -11.24 -2.27 -1.98
CA LEU A 64 -10.58 -1.01 -2.32
C LEU A 64 -10.50 -0.94 -3.85
N VAL A 65 -10.96 0.19 -4.40
CA VAL A 65 -10.94 0.49 -5.84
C VAL A 65 -9.90 1.56 -6.11
#